data_AF-A0A838P9B4-F1
#
_entry.id   AF-A0A838P9B4-F1
#
_cell.length_a   1.000
_cell.length_b   1.000
_cell.length_c   1.000
_cell.angle_alpha   90.00
_cell.angle_beta   90.00
_cell.angle_gamma   90.00
#
_symmetry.space_group_name_H-M   'P 1'
#
loop_
_entity.id
_entity.type
_entity.pdbx_description
1 polymer ?
#
loop_
_entity_poly.entity_id
_entity_poly.type
_entity_poly.pdbx_seq_one_letter_code
_entity_poly.pdbx_strand_id
1 'polypeptide(L)'
;MQGYNQEPWQQLVQLWKLYNLHLVHLMSLVPEQTRTKPRTTQNLDQIAWKTVARSETVTLDYFMRDYVAHLKHHLGQILPSD
;
A
#
# COMPACT_ATOMS: atom_id res chain seq x y z
N MET A 1 -6.79 -3.73 21.57
CA MET A 1 -6.26 -2.52 20.90
C MET A 1 -4.75 -2.53 21.06
N GLN A 2 -3.98 -2.16 20.03
CA GLN A 2 -2.52 -2.32 19.99
C GLN A 2 -1.73 -1.20 20.72
N GLY A 3 -2.37 -0.40 21.59
CA GLY A 3 -1.68 0.56 22.45
C GLY A 3 -1.06 1.79 21.76
N TYR A 4 -1.22 1.98 20.45
CA TYR A 4 -0.58 3.07 19.71
C TYR A 4 -0.83 4.48 20.26
N ASN A 5 -1.97 4.72 20.92
CA ASN A 5 -2.27 6.02 21.54
C ASN A 5 -1.42 6.32 22.79
N GLN A 6 -0.67 5.34 23.30
CA GLN A 6 0.24 5.49 24.44
C GLN A 6 1.71 5.60 24.01
N GLU A 7 2.01 5.39 22.72
CA GLU A 7 3.37 5.47 22.19
C GLU A 7 3.77 6.91 21.86
N PRO A 8 5.05 7.28 21.98
CA PRO A 8 5.52 8.59 21.55
C PRO A 8 5.25 8.81 20.06
N TRP A 9 4.54 9.88 19.73
CA TRP A 9 4.13 10.19 18.36
C TRP A 9 5.28 10.12 17.35
N GLN A 10 6.44 10.67 17.71
CA GLN A 10 7.64 10.66 16.85
C GLN A 10 8.11 9.24 16.51
N GLN A 11 7.98 8.28 17.43
CA GLN A 11 8.36 6.88 17.18
C GLN A 11 7.39 6.23 16.19
N LEU A 12 6.09 6.50 16.29
CA LEU A 12 5.09 6.00 15.35
C LEU A 12 5.32 6.54 13.94
N VAL A 13 5.59 7.84 13.81
CA VAL A 13 5.90 8.47 12.52
C VAL A 13 7.20 7.90 11.94
N GLN A 14 8.22 7.72 12.77
CA GLN A 14 9.49 7.15 12.33
C GLN A 14 9.31 5.70 11.87
N LEU A 15 8.56 4.88 12.63
CA LEU A 15 8.22 3.51 12.26
C LEU A 15 7.47 3.48 10.92
N TRP A 16 6.42 4.29 10.79
CA TRP A 16 5.64 4.40 9.56
C TRP A 16 6.53 4.78 8.36
N LYS A 17 7.41 5.76 8.52
CA LYS A 17 8.36 6.18 7.48
C LYS A 17 9.29 5.04 7.07
N LEU A 18 9.94 4.39 8.04
CA LEU A 18 10.89 3.32 7.77
C LEU A 18 10.22 2.10 7.14
N TYR A 19 9.02 1.74 7.60
CA TYR A 19 8.24 0.66 7.03
C TYR A 19 7.88 0.94 5.56
N ASN A 20 7.41 2.15 5.25
CA ASN A 20 7.08 2.53 3.89
C ASN A 20 8.32 2.57 2.96
N LEU A 21 9.45 3.10 3.45
CA LEU A 21 10.70 3.06 2.68
C LEU A 21 11.18 1.63 2.43
N HIS A 22 11.02 0.74 3.41
CA HIS A 22 11.32 -0.68 3.22
C HIS A 22 10.40 -1.32 2.17
N LEU A 23 9.09 -1.05 2.19
CA LEU A 23 8.17 -1.51 1.16
C LEU A 23 8.55 -1.01 -0.23
N VAL A 24 8.92 0.28 -0.38
CA VAL A 24 9.40 0.84 -1.65
C VAL A 24 10.66 0.10 -2.13
N HIS A 25 11.60 -0.19 -1.23
CA HIS A 25 12.78 -0.97 -1.56
C HIS A 25 12.43 -2.39 -2.02
N LEU A 26 11.50 -3.08 -1.36
CA LEU A 26 11.05 -4.41 -1.80
C LEU A 26 10.36 -4.33 -3.17
N MET A 27 9.49 -3.34 -3.39
CA MET A 27 8.80 -3.13 -4.66
C MET A 27 9.78 -2.86 -5.81
N SER A 28 10.88 -2.15 -5.56
CA SER A 28 11.89 -1.85 -6.59
C SER A 28 12.74 -3.06 -6.97
N LEU A 29 12.84 -4.07 -6.10
CA LEU A 29 13.55 -5.31 -6.36
C LEU A 29 12.69 -6.35 -7.10
N VAL A 30 11.38 -6.14 -7.24
CA VAL A 30 10.51 -7.10 -7.94
C VAL A 30 10.81 -7.08 -9.45
N PRO A 31 11.19 -8.22 -10.05
CA PRO A 31 11.45 -8.29 -11.49
C PRO A 31 10.23 -7.84 -12.30
N GLU A 32 10.46 -7.11 -13.39
CA GLU A 32 9.38 -6.56 -14.23
C GLU A 32 8.39 -7.65 -14.65
N GLN A 33 8.89 -8.78 -15.15
CA GLN A 33 8.07 -9.93 -15.54
C GLN A 33 7.14 -10.42 -14.41
N THR A 34 7.59 -10.37 -13.16
CA THR A 34 6.80 -10.79 -11.99
C THR A 34 5.74 -9.73 -11.64
N ARG A 35 6.14 -8.46 -11.73
CA ARG A 35 5.31 -7.29 -11.44
C ARG A 35 4.14 -7.17 -12.43
N THR A 36 4.39 -7.39 -13.71
CA THR A 36 3.41 -7.26 -14.80
C THR A 36 2.68 -8.56 -15.14
N LYS A 37 3.08 -9.71 -14.58
CA LYS A 37 2.40 -10.99 -14.80
C LYS A 37 0.89 -10.90 -14.51
N PRO A 38 0.02 -11.25 -15.47
CA PRO A 38 -1.42 -11.34 -15.24
C PRO A 38 -1.76 -12.42 -14.21
N ARG A 39 -2.70 -12.13 -13.31
CA ARG A 39 -3.19 -13.03 -12.26
C ARG A 39 -4.71 -13.03 -12.25
N THR A 40 -5.30 -14.20 -12.46
CA THR A 40 -6.75 -14.44 -12.43
C THR A 40 -7.25 -14.91 -11.06
N THR A 41 -6.36 -15.48 -10.23
CA THR A 41 -6.64 -15.84 -8.85
C THR A 41 -6.10 -14.77 -7.92
N GLN A 42 -7.00 -13.96 -7.34
CA GLN A 42 -6.70 -12.80 -6.51
C GLN A 42 -7.87 -12.53 -5.55
N ASN A 43 -7.64 -11.68 -4.54
CA ASN A 43 -8.62 -11.29 -3.51
C ASN A 43 -8.71 -9.76 -3.33
N LEU A 44 -8.39 -9.00 -4.37
CA LEU A 44 -8.42 -7.54 -4.40
C LEU A 44 -9.84 -6.97 -4.34
N ASP A 45 -10.88 -7.80 -4.53
CA ASP A 45 -12.26 -7.49 -4.15
C ASP A 45 -12.41 -7.23 -2.64
N GLN A 46 -11.50 -7.76 -1.82
CA GLN A 46 -11.56 -7.70 -0.35
C GLN A 46 -10.49 -6.78 0.24
N ILE A 47 -9.30 -6.70 -0.37
CA ILE A 47 -8.13 -6.08 0.27
C ILE A 47 -7.61 -4.80 -0.41
N ALA A 48 -8.00 -4.55 -1.67
CA ALA A 48 -7.54 -3.35 -2.37
C ALA A 48 -8.33 -2.13 -1.91
N TRP A 49 -7.69 -0.96 -1.96
CA TRP A 49 -8.38 0.31 -1.74
C TRP A 49 -9.32 0.61 -2.90
N LYS A 50 -8.82 0.51 -4.13
CA LYS A 50 -9.64 0.43 -5.34
C LYS A 50 -9.89 -1.03 -5.66
N THR A 51 -11.03 -1.53 -5.20
CA THR A 51 -11.43 -2.91 -5.42
C THR A 51 -11.67 -3.20 -6.91
N VAL A 52 -11.45 -4.45 -7.29
CA VAL A 52 -11.72 -5.01 -8.63
C VAL A 52 -12.60 -6.23 -8.49
N ALA A 53 -13.27 -6.66 -9.55
CA ALA A 53 -14.05 -7.89 -9.48
C ALA A 53 -13.14 -9.09 -9.21
N ARG A 54 -13.60 -10.09 -8.46
CA ARG A 54 -12.82 -11.30 -8.18
C ARG A 54 -12.42 -12.08 -9.44
N SER A 55 -13.20 -11.97 -10.51
CA SER A 55 -12.93 -12.55 -11.83
C SER A 55 -11.98 -11.71 -12.69
N GLU A 56 -11.64 -10.50 -12.25
CA GLU A 56 -10.79 -9.58 -13.01
C GLU A 56 -9.34 -10.03 -12.98
N THR A 57 -8.69 -9.96 -14.14
CA THR A 57 -7.26 -10.24 -14.25
C THR A 57 -6.48 -8.99 -13.91
N VAL A 58 -5.66 -9.07 -12.87
CA VAL A 58 -4.84 -7.94 -12.39
C VAL A 58 -3.37 -8.31 -12.31
N THR A 59 -2.53 -7.31 -12.05
CA THR A 59 -1.09 -7.49 -11.89
C THR A 59 -0.68 -7.11 -10.47
N LEU A 60 0.53 -7.53 -10.08
CA LEU A 60 1.11 -7.05 -8.82
C LEU A 60 1.39 -5.54 -8.90
N ASP A 61 1.71 -5.01 -10.09
CA ASP A 61 1.85 -3.57 -10.33
C ASP A 61 0.59 -2.78 -9.94
N TYR A 62 -0.59 -3.27 -10.33
CA TYR A 62 -1.86 -2.65 -9.96
C TYR A 62 -1.96 -2.46 -8.45
N PHE A 63 -1.73 -3.53 -7.69
CA PHE A 63 -1.86 -3.51 -6.24
C PHE A 63 -0.78 -2.66 -5.54
N MET A 64 0.46 -2.67 -6.05
CA MET A 64 1.52 -1.79 -5.54
C MET A 64 1.17 -0.30 -5.71
N ARG A 65 0.60 0.08 -6.86
CA ARG A 65 0.18 1.46 -7.12
C ARG A 65 -1.03 1.84 -6.28
N ASP A 66 -1.97 0.91 -6.11
CA ASP A 66 -3.15 1.07 -5.26
C ASP A 66 -2.74 1.39 -3.81
N TYR A 67 -1.79 0.64 -3.25
CA TYR A 67 -1.24 0.90 -1.91
C TYR A 67 -0.68 2.33 -1.77
N VAL A 68 0.16 2.77 -2.71
CA VAL A 68 0.78 4.11 -2.66
C VAL A 68 -0.28 5.20 -2.80
N ALA A 69 -1.27 5.01 -3.67
CA ALA A 69 -2.35 5.97 -3.87
C ALA A 69 -3.24 6.07 -2.62
N HIS A 70 -3.54 4.94 -1.96
CA HIS A 70 -4.28 4.89 -0.72
C HIS A 70 -3.55 5.61 0.42
N LEU A 71 -2.24 5.39 0.54
CA LEU A 71 -1.42 6.08 1.53
C LEU A 71 -1.45 7.60 1.34
N LYS A 72 -1.31 8.07 0.10
CA LYS A 72 -1.40 9.50 -0.24
C LYS A 72 -2.77 10.09 0.07
N HIS A 73 -3.84 9.32 -0.17
CA HIS A 73 -5.19 9.74 0.19
C HIS A 73 -5.31 10.01 1.69
N HIS A 74 -4.83 9.08 2.54
CA HIS A 74 -4.83 9.29 3.99
C HIS A 74 -3.94 10.44 4.45
N LEU A 75 -2.77 10.63 3.84
CA LEU A 75 -1.93 11.81 4.12
C LEU A 75 -2.68 13.11 3.80
N GLY A 76 -3.42 13.16 2.70
CA GLY A 76 -4.25 14.32 2.34
C GLY A 76 -5.46 14.54 3.25
N GLN A 77 -5.91 13.54 4.00
CA GLN A 77 -6.94 13.72 5.05
C GLN A 77 -6.35 14.32 6.33
N ILE A 78 -5.05 14.09 6.59
CA ILE A 78 -4.35 14.52 7.81
C ILE A 78 -3.73 15.90 7.62
N LEU A 79 -3.12 16.12 6.46
CA LEU A 79 -2.44 17.37 6.11
C LEU A 79 -3.44 18.28 5.39
N PRO A 80 -3.70 19.50 5.90
CA PRO A 80 -4.53 20.45 5.18
C PRO A 80 -3.93 20.73 3.80
N SER A 81 -4.80 20.89 2.81
CA SER A 81 -4.39 21.45 1.51
C SER A 81 -4.15 22.94 1.71
N ASP A 82 -2.99 23.44 1.25
CA ASP A 82 -2.67 24.88 1.24
C ASP A 82 -3.73 25.71 0.48
#